data_AF-A0A821VKK9-F1
#
_entry.id   AF-A0A821VKK9-F1
#
_cell.length_a   1.000
_cell.length_b   1.000
_cell.length_c   1.000
_cell.angle_alpha   90.00
_cell.angle_beta   90.00
_cell.angle_gamma   90.00
#
_symmetry.space_group_name_H-M   'P 1'
#
loop_
_entity.id
_entity.type
_entity.pdbx_description
1 polymer ?
#
loop_
_entity_poly.entity_id
_entity_poly.type
_entity_poly.pdbx_seq_one_letter_code
_entity_poly.pdbx_strand_id
1 'polypeptide(L)'
;MSLRIDQKRFFLDTYRTRNKDSVTNTEQADCEQAVEKLFQDFLKQKSISGLKGPTLHRDKHVTFLLKGLRHLSRTYESLDASRPWLIYWITQSLYLLDEQLSDSFINDICDFLQRCQHPDGGFG
;
A
#
# COMPACT_ATOMS: atom_id res chain seq x y z
N MET A 1 13.92 6.19 -13.23
CA MET A 1 14.54 5.56 -12.05
C MET A 1 14.32 4.06 -12.15
N SER A 2 15.35 3.23 -12.32
CA SER A 2 15.18 1.77 -12.44
C SER A 2 15.54 1.13 -11.10
N LEU A 3 14.56 0.50 -10.44
CA LEU A 3 14.78 -0.30 -9.25
C LEU A 3 15.68 -1.48 -9.63
N ARG A 4 16.95 -1.43 -9.23
CA ARG A 4 17.88 -2.55 -9.40
C ARG A 4 17.56 -3.59 -8.32
N ILE A 5 17.08 -4.75 -8.76
CA ILE A 5 16.87 -5.91 -7.89
C ILE A 5 18.17 -6.71 -7.85
N ASP A 6 18.79 -6.81 -6.67
CA ASP A 6 19.94 -7.70 -6.43
C ASP A 6 19.45 -9.11 -6.12
N GLN A 7 19.44 -9.96 -7.16
CA GLN A 7 18.96 -11.34 -7.07
C GLN A 7 19.84 -12.22 -6.20
N LYS A 8 21.15 -11.98 -6.16
CA LYS A 8 22.08 -12.84 -5.41
C LYS A 8 21.93 -12.59 -3.92
N ARG A 9 21.77 -11.33 -3.52
CA ARG A 9 21.59 -10.97 -2.11
C ARG A 9 20.31 -11.54 -1.52
N PHE A 10 19.22 -11.57 -2.28
CA PHE A 10 17.92 -12.06 -1.79
C PHE A 10 17.98 -13.50 -1.25
N PHE A 11 18.64 -14.42 -1.95
CA PHE A 11 18.76 -15.82 -1.52
C PHE A 11 19.89 -16.06 -0.51
N LEU A 12 20.86 -15.15 -0.43
CA LEU A 12 21.98 -15.24 0.51
C LEU A 12 21.61 -14.76 1.92
N ASP A 13 20.68 -13.80 2.04
CA ASP A 13 20.22 -13.25 3.33
C ASP A 13 19.13 -14.11 4.01
N THR A 14 19.05 -15.42 3.71
CA THR A 14 18.12 -16.33 4.40
C THR A 14 18.46 -16.41 5.89
N TYR A 15 17.46 -16.21 6.75
CA TYR A 15 17.65 -16.07 8.18
C TYR A 15 18.08 -17.41 8.80
N ARG A 16 19.34 -17.51 9.25
CA ARG A 16 19.89 -18.73 9.87
C ARG A 16 19.76 -18.64 11.39
N THR A 17 18.69 -19.19 11.96
CA THR A 17 18.48 -19.19 13.41
C THR A 17 19.03 -20.42 14.11
N ARG A 18 19.43 -20.24 15.38
CA ARG A 18 19.97 -21.28 16.25
C ARG A 18 18.90 -22.10 16.98
N ASN A 19 17.68 -21.55 17.10
CA ASN A 19 16.54 -22.17 17.79
C ASN A 19 15.33 -22.10 16.87
N LYS A 20 14.84 -23.23 16.38
CA LYS A 20 13.75 -23.28 15.39
C LYS A 20 12.34 -23.26 16.01
N ASP A 21 12.23 -23.35 17.33
CA ASP A 21 10.97 -23.71 18.00
C ASP A 21 10.20 -22.51 18.58
N SER A 22 10.57 -21.27 18.23
CA SER A 22 9.85 -20.08 18.68
C SER A 22 8.80 -19.63 17.68
N VAL A 23 7.67 -19.11 18.17
CA VAL A 23 6.59 -18.56 17.33
C VAL A 23 7.12 -17.48 16.37
N THR A 24 7.98 -16.59 16.85
CA THR A 24 8.60 -15.55 16.01
C THR A 24 9.41 -16.14 14.86
N ASN A 25 10.11 -17.26 15.07
CA ASN A 25 10.89 -17.89 14.00
C ASN A 25 10.00 -18.60 12.98
N THR A 26 8.89 -19.20 13.44
CA THR A 26 7.90 -19.79 12.53
C THR A 26 7.27 -18.72 11.65
N GLU A 27 6.77 -17.63 12.23
CA GLU A 27 6.15 -16.52 11.46
C GLU A 27 7.14 -15.86 10.49
N GLN A 28 8.41 -15.71 10.90
CA GLN A 28 9.46 -15.19 10.03
C GLN A 28 9.72 -16.13 8.84
N ALA A 29 9.81 -17.45 9.09
CA ALA A 29 10.04 -18.44 8.04
C ALA A 29 8.88 -18.49 7.05
N ASP A 30 7.63 -18.41 7.53
CA ASP A 30 6.43 -18.39 6.68
C ASP A 30 6.39 -17.12 5.80
N CYS A 31 6.75 -15.97 6.37
CA CYS A 31 6.89 -14.72 5.63
C CYS A 31 7.97 -14.82 4.54
N GLU A 32 9.16 -15.32 4.88
CA GLU A 32 10.27 -15.52 3.93
C GLU A 32 9.87 -16.44 2.79
N GLN A 33 9.21 -17.56 3.09
CA GLN A 33 8.76 -18.50 2.08
C GLN A 33 7.72 -17.87 1.13
N ALA A 34 6.77 -17.09 1.65
CA ALA A 34 5.77 -16.39 0.86
C ALA A 34 6.40 -15.35 -0.08
N VAL A 35 7.33 -14.54 0.43
CA VAL A 35 8.03 -13.52 -0.37
C VAL A 35 8.95 -14.16 -1.39
N GLU A 36 9.66 -15.24 -1.04
CA GLU A 36 10.53 -15.98 -1.96
C GLU A 36 9.74 -16.51 -3.16
N LYS A 37 8.55 -17.07 -2.93
CA LYS A 37 7.68 -17.54 -4.01
C LYS A 37 7.33 -16.41 -4.99
N LEU A 38 6.90 -15.25 -4.47
CA LEU A 38 6.57 -14.09 -5.30
C LEU A 38 7.78 -13.59 -6.09
N PHE A 39 8.95 -13.58 -5.45
CA PHE A 39 10.19 -13.16 -6.08
C PHE A 39 10.60 -14.10 -7.22
N GLN A 40 10.56 -15.41 -7.00
CA GLN A 40 10.83 -16.42 -8.01
C GLN A 40 9.88 -16.31 -9.22
N ASP A 41 8.59 -16.09 -8.96
CA ASP A 41 7.62 -15.91 -10.04
C ASP A 41 7.89 -14.63 -10.86
N PHE A 42 8.29 -13.55 -10.20
CA PHE A 42 8.77 -12.35 -10.88
C PHE A 42 10.03 -12.63 -11.73
N LEU A 43 10.99 -13.39 -11.22
CA LEU A 43 12.21 -13.75 -11.96
C LEU A 43 11.91 -14.57 -13.23
N LYS A 44 10.99 -15.53 -13.14
CA LYS A 44 10.51 -16.30 -14.30
C LYS A 44 9.83 -15.39 -15.33
N GLN A 45 8.97 -14.48 -14.89
CA GLN A 45 8.33 -13.52 -15.80
C GLN A 45 9.37 -12.61 -16.46
N LYS A 46 10.36 -12.15 -15.68
CA LYS A 46 11.44 -11.30 -16.17
C LYS A 46 12.26 -11.98 -17.26
N SER A 47 12.59 -13.26 -17.11
CA SER A 47 13.35 -14.01 -18.12
C SER A 47 12.55 -14.26 -19.41
N ILE A 48 11.24 -14.46 -19.31
CA ILE A 48 10.36 -14.71 -20.46
C ILE A 48 10.06 -13.42 -21.23
N SER A 49 9.71 -12.35 -20.53
CA SER A 49 9.17 -11.11 -21.13
C SER A 49 10.18 -9.98 -21.26
N GLY A 50 11.41 -10.16 -20.76
CA GLY A 50 12.47 -9.15 -20.85
C GLY A 50 12.23 -7.91 -19.97
N LEU A 51 11.41 -8.03 -18.91
CA LEU A 51 11.12 -6.92 -18.01
C LEU A 51 12.40 -6.32 -17.42
N LYS A 52 12.51 -5.00 -17.41
CA LYS A 52 13.64 -4.32 -16.75
C LYS A 52 13.52 -4.36 -15.22
N GLY A 53 12.30 -4.39 -14.70
CA GLY A 53 11.99 -4.38 -13.28
C GLY A 53 10.48 -4.53 -13.02
N PRO A 54 10.05 -4.52 -11.75
CA PRO A 54 8.64 -4.50 -11.40
C PRO A 54 7.99 -3.22 -11.95
N THR A 55 6.73 -3.32 -12.36
CA THR A 55 5.96 -2.21 -12.91
C THR A 55 4.97 -1.71 -11.86
N LEU A 56 4.96 -0.41 -11.58
CA LEU A 56 3.93 0.22 -10.76
C LEU A 56 2.66 0.39 -11.62
N HIS A 57 1.57 -0.24 -11.24
CA HIS A 57 0.29 -0.16 -11.96
C HIS A 57 -0.49 1.11 -11.57
N ARG A 58 0.03 2.29 -11.92
CA ARG A 58 -0.52 3.61 -11.55
C ARG A 58 -2.04 3.68 -11.66
N ASP A 59 -2.59 3.37 -12.84
CA ASP A 59 -4.03 3.56 -13.11
C ASP A 59 -4.93 2.66 -12.25
N LYS A 60 -4.43 1.46 -11.90
CA LYS A 60 -5.16 0.57 -10.98
C LYS A 60 -5.20 1.15 -9.58
N HIS A 61 -4.09 1.71 -9.11
CA HIS A 61 -4.03 2.36 -7.81
C HIS A 61 -4.90 3.63 -7.77
N VAL A 62 -4.81 4.50 -8.79
CA VAL A 62 -5.66 5.70 -8.90
C VAL A 62 -7.14 5.30 -8.89
N THR A 63 -7.53 4.31 -9.69
CA THR A 63 -8.93 3.83 -9.73
C THR A 63 -9.40 3.32 -8.36
N PHE A 64 -8.55 2.59 -7.65
CA PHE A 64 -8.85 2.10 -6.30
C PHE A 64 -9.03 3.25 -5.30
N LEU A 65 -8.11 4.22 -5.32
CA LEU A 65 -8.10 5.38 -4.43
C LEU A 65 -9.31 6.30 -4.65
N LEU A 66 -9.63 6.63 -5.91
CA LEU A 66 -10.79 7.46 -6.24
C LEU A 66 -12.12 6.81 -5.87
N LYS A 67 -12.21 5.47 -5.97
CA LYS A 67 -13.38 4.73 -5.46
C LYS A 67 -13.50 4.87 -3.94
N GLY A 68 -12.37 4.75 -3.22
CA GLY A 68 -12.32 4.89 -1.76
C GLY A 68 -12.73 6.28 -1.25
N LEU A 69 -12.52 7.34 -2.03
CA LEU A 69 -13.01 8.69 -1.67
C LEU A 69 -14.53 8.82 -1.73
N ARG A 70 -15.20 8.01 -2.56
CA ARG A 70 -16.66 8.08 -2.73
C ARG A 70 -17.41 7.13 -1.82
N HIS A 71 -16.95 5.89 -1.75
CA HIS A 71 -17.64 4.85 -1.00
C HIS A 71 -16.66 3.81 -0.46
N LEU A 72 -16.85 3.49 0.82
CA LEU A 72 -16.14 2.42 1.50
C LEU A 72 -17.12 1.32 1.87
N SER A 73 -16.72 0.07 1.67
CA SER A 73 -17.51 -1.09 2.09
C SER A 73 -17.58 -1.20 3.61
N ARG A 74 -18.55 -1.98 4.11
CA ARG A 74 -18.74 -2.25 5.54
C ARG A 74 -17.48 -2.75 6.26
N THR A 75 -16.55 -3.36 5.54
CA THR A 75 -15.25 -3.79 6.08
C THR A 75 -14.42 -2.66 6.70
N TYR A 76 -14.71 -1.39 6.38
CA TYR A 76 -14.06 -0.21 6.95
C TYR A 76 -14.74 0.31 8.23
N GLU A 77 -15.76 -0.38 8.76
CA GLU A 77 -16.48 0.01 9.98
C GLU A 77 -15.54 0.19 11.19
N SER A 78 -14.47 -0.62 11.29
CA SER A 78 -13.44 -0.47 12.33
C SER A 78 -12.62 0.83 12.23
N LEU A 79 -12.74 1.55 11.11
CA LEU A 79 -12.05 2.82 10.83
C LEU A 79 -13.01 4.01 10.78
N ASP A 80 -14.25 3.88 11.26
CA ASP A 80 -15.25 4.96 11.22
C ASP A 80 -14.80 6.22 11.99
N ALA A 81 -14.18 6.03 13.17
CA ALA A 81 -13.55 7.12 13.93
C ALA A 81 -12.22 7.63 13.32
N SER A 82 -11.76 7.03 12.23
CA SER A 82 -10.51 7.36 11.52
C SER A 82 -10.77 7.85 10.09
N ARG A 83 -11.97 8.35 9.79
CA ARG A 83 -12.30 8.85 8.44
C ARG A 83 -11.40 10.00 7.96
N PRO A 84 -11.00 10.98 8.80
CA PRO A 84 -9.99 11.96 8.40
C PRO A 84 -8.65 11.34 7.99
N TRP A 85 -8.22 10.25 8.64
CA TRP A 85 -7.02 9.51 8.25
C TRP A 85 -7.14 8.85 6.89
N LEU A 86 -8.31 8.26 6.58
CA LEU A 86 -8.57 7.67 5.27
C LEU A 86 -8.45 8.72 4.16
N ILE A 87 -8.98 9.92 4.37
CA ILE A 87 -8.81 11.04 3.43
C ILE A 87 -7.35 11.39 3.25
N TYR A 88 -6.59 11.53 4.34
CA TYR A 88 -5.16 11.82 4.27
C TYR A 88 -4.39 10.74 3.49
N TRP A 89 -4.57 9.46 3.82
CA TRP A 89 -3.87 8.37 3.13
C TRP A 89 -4.20 8.33 1.64
N ILE A 90 -5.47 8.56 1.28
CA ILE A 90 -5.89 8.54 -0.12
C ILE A 90 -5.34 9.74 -0.89
N THR A 91 -5.55 10.96 -0.39
CA THR A 91 -5.10 12.20 -1.05
C THR A 91 -3.57 12.25 -1.18
N GLN A 92 -2.84 11.84 -0.13
CA GLN A 92 -1.39 11.74 -0.18
C GLN A 92 -0.91 10.69 -1.19
N SER A 93 -1.60 9.54 -1.29
CA SER A 93 -1.26 8.51 -2.28
C SER A 93 -1.50 8.98 -3.70
N LEU A 94 -2.59 9.71 -3.96
CA LEU A 94 -2.87 10.31 -5.27
C LEU A 94 -1.81 11.35 -5.63
N TYR A 95 -1.39 12.19 -4.68
CA TYR A 95 -0.30 13.15 -4.87
C TYR A 95 1.02 12.44 -5.25
N LEU A 96 1.40 11.36 -4.56
CA LEU A 96 2.59 10.57 -4.90
C LEU A 96 2.52 9.90 -6.28
N LEU A 97 1.30 9.64 -6.77
CA LEU A 97 1.05 9.11 -8.11
C LEU A 97 0.94 10.21 -9.18
N ASP A 98 1.14 11.48 -8.81
CA ASP A 98 0.96 12.64 -9.70
C ASP A 98 -0.46 12.66 -10.30
N GLU A 99 -1.47 12.31 -9.50
CA GLU A 99 -2.88 12.34 -9.89
C GLU A 99 -3.55 13.57 -9.27
N GLN A 100 -4.09 14.45 -10.12
CA GLN A 100 -4.80 15.63 -9.67
C GLN A 100 -6.26 15.30 -9.37
N LEU A 101 -6.74 15.76 -8.21
CA LEU A 101 -8.16 15.69 -7.88
C LEU A 101 -8.92 16.79 -8.62
N SER A 102 -10.15 16.47 -9.05
CA SER A 102 -11.06 17.48 -9.59
C SER A 102 -11.51 18.44 -8.48
N ASP A 103 -11.85 19.67 -8.84
CA ASP A 103 -12.38 20.67 -7.90
C ASP A 103 -13.59 20.16 -7.12
N SER A 104 -14.43 19.33 -7.74
CA SER A 104 -15.55 18.67 -7.07
C SER A 104 -15.12 17.77 -5.92
N PHE A 105 -14.10 16.92 -6.12
CA PHE A 105 -13.57 16.08 -5.05
C PHE A 105 -12.92 16.90 -3.94
N ILE A 106 -12.21 17.97 -4.30
CA ILE A 106 -11.58 18.87 -3.33
C ILE A 106 -12.65 19.52 -2.45
N ASN A 107 -13.71 20.06 -3.05
CA ASN A 107 -14.82 20.67 -2.32
C ASN A 107 -15.53 19.66 -1.41
N ASP A 108 -15.85 18.47 -1.92
CA ASP A 108 -16.49 17.40 -1.12
C ASP A 108 -15.63 16.99 0.09
N ILE A 109 -14.30 16.94 -0.09
CA ILE A 109 -13.35 16.64 0.98
C ILE A 109 -13.32 17.77 2.01
N CYS A 110 -13.24 19.03 1.58
CA CYS A 110 -13.26 20.19 2.46
C CYS A 110 -14.55 20.24 3.30
N ASP A 111 -15.71 20.05 2.65
CA ASP A 111 -17.02 20.01 3.31
C ASP A 111 -17.13 18.84 4.31
N PHE A 112 -16.55 17.68 3.97
CA PHE A 112 -16.48 16.57 4.91
C PHE A 112 -15.61 16.90 6.12
N LEU A 113 -14.38 17.39 5.92
CA LEU A 113 -13.46 17.70 7.01
C LEU A 113 -14.00 18.81 7.91
N GLN A 114 -14.71 19.79 7.35
CA GLN A 114 -15.39 20.83 8.14
C GLN A 114 -16.43 20.25 9.11
N ARG A 115 -17.13 19.18 8.72
CA ARG A 115 -18.07 18.47 9.61
C ARG A 115 -17.38 17.64 10.69
N CYS A 116 -16.12 17.27 10.50
CA CYS A 116 -15.29 16.63 11.52
C CYS A 116 -14.68 17.64 12.51
N GLN A 117 -14.77 18.95 12.24
CA GLN A 117 -14.17 19.95 13.11
C GLN A 117 -15.03 20.18 14.36
N HIS A 118 -14.41 20.09 15.54
CA HIS A 118 -15.09 20.41 16.79
C HIS A 118 -15.17 21.94 16.99
N PRO A 119 -16.28 22.50 17.51
CA PRO A 119 -16.46 23.95 17.70
C PRO A 119 -15.36 24.59 18.55
N ASP A 120 -14.88 23.88 19.57
CA ASP A 120 -13.81 24.34 20.47
C ASP A 120 -12.38 24.04 19.97
N GLY A 121 -12.25 23.50 18.75
CA GLY A 121 -10.98 23.16 18.10
C GLY A 121 -10.68 21.66 18.05
N GLY A 122 -9.90 21.26 17.04
CA GLY A 122 -9.58 19.86 16.74
C GLY A 122 -10.49 19.22 15.67
N PHE A 123 -10.15 18.00 15.25
CA PHE A 123 -10.91 17.19 14.30
C PHE A 123 -11.14 15.79 14.87
N GLY A 124 -12.34 15.23 14.68
CA GLY A 124 -12.74 13.90 15.14
C GLY A 124 -13.93 13.32 14.39
#